data_AF-A0ABD3U1Y4-F1
#
_entry.id   AF-A0ABD3U1Y4-F1
#
_cell.length_a   1.000
_cell.length_b   1.000
_cell.length_c   1.000
_cell.angle_alpha   90.00
_cell.angle_beta   90.00
_cell.angle_gamma   90.00
#
_symmetry.space_group_name_H-M   'P 1'
#
loop_
_entity.id
_entity.type
_entity.pdbx_description
1 polymer ?
#
loop_
_entity_poly.entity_id
_entity_poly.type
_entity_poly.pdbx_seq_one_letter_code
_entity_poly.pdbx_strand_id
1 'polypeptide(L)'
;MGFSQGFAKFILIVFNAIFLLSGIAILGVGIWLKVDKNIVNMQKLIQFDSKDPYLDNAAWVLIGFGVFVLLVGGFGFFAAVTQNKFFLVMYIGSLVIIFLGELGGGITAAVFKSQVEDGMETILSNTFKKYNNSSLVATAWDFIQVWLTCCGAKGYLDYPANNVSLAKNYTVPISCCVLSNNDPEDPKPKNETICESDAKKNNTRNDYLKKKGCYDSFRDKIKSHLGMIIGVAIGIAMIQLLGVFLGCCLFKKSGDVDVM
;
A
#
# COMPACT_ATOMS: atom_id res chain seq x y z
N MET A 1 36.73 2.34 24.03
CA MET A 1 35.60 2.75 23.16
C MET A 1 34.83 1.53 22.56
N GLY A 2 34.65 0.42 23.28
CA GLY A 2 34.07 -0.81 22.73
C GLY A 2 32.55 -0.99 22.88
N PHE A 3 31.95 -0.44 23.95
CA PHE A 3 30.55 -0.72 24.30
C PHE A 3 29.53 -0.07 23.34
N SER A 4 29.79 1.18 22.93
CA SER A 4 28.95 1.93 21.97
C SER A 4 28.93 1.28 20.57
N GLN A 5 29.99 0.57 20.18
CA GLN A 5 30.11 -0.03 18.86
C GLN A 5 29.37 -1.37 18.73
N GLY A 6 29.36 -2.19 19.79
CA GLY A 6 28.53 -3.39 19.83
C GLY A 6 27.03 -3.04 19.76
N PHE A 7 26.63 -1.98 20.47
CA PHE A 7 25.26 -1.50 20.49
C PHE A 7 24.78 -0.97 19.13
N ALA A 8 25.58 -0.13 18.47
CA ALA A 8 25.26 0.40 17.14
C ALA A 8 25.14 -0.72 16.08
N LYS A 9 26.05 -1.71 16.11
CA LYS A 9 25.98 -2.89 15.23
C LYS A 9 24.73 -3.71 15.49
N PHE A 10 24.41 -3.96 16.76
CA PHE A 10 23.21 -4.72 17.13
C PHE A 10 21.94 -4.04 16.61
N ILE A 11 21.81 -2.73 16.79
CA ILE A 11 20.68 -1.96 16.25
C ILE A 11 20.59 -2.10 14.73
N LEU A 12 21.70 -1.91 14.01
CA LEU A 12 21.73 -2.04 12.55
C LEU A 12 21.33 -3.45 12.08
N ILE A 13 21.80 -4.50 12.78
CA ILE A 13 21.45 -5.89 12.45
C ILE A 13 19.96 -6.12 12.65
N VAL A 14 19.41 -5.75 13.82
CA VAL A 14 17.99 -5.95 14.12
C VAL A 14 17.11 -5.17 13.14
N PHE A 15 17.43 -3.91 12.91
CA PHE A 15 16.68 -3.07 11.98
C PHE A 15 16.70 -3.64 10.57
N ASN A 16 17.87 -3.94 10.00
CA ASN A 16 17.95 -4.49 8.64
C ASN A 16 17.36 -5.91 8.53
N ALA A 17 17.37 -6.71 9.60
CA ALA A 17 16.67 -7.99 9.64
C ALA A 17 15.15 -7.82 9.53
N ILE A 18 14.57 -6.82 10.21
CA ILE A 18 13.14 -6.49 10.06
C ILE A 18 12.82 -6.08 8.62
N PHE A 19 13.67 -5.24 8.00
CA PHE A 19 13.50 -4.86 6.59
C PHE A 19 13.56 -6.08 5.68
N LEU A 20 14.52 -6.99 5.90
CA LEU A 20 14.63 -8.22 5.13
C LEU A 20 13.35 -9.07 5.24
N LEU A 21 12.85 -9.31 6.46
CA LEU A 21 11.62 -10.06 6.69
C LEU A 21 10.40 -9.39 6.02
N SER A 22 10.29 -8.07 6.10
CA SER A 22 9.23 -7.33 5.39
C SER A 22 9.35 -7.47 3.87
N GLY A 23 10.57 -7.46 3.32
CA GLY A 23 10.82 -7.66 1.90
C GLY A 23 10.40 -9.05 1.43
N ILE A 24 10.68 -10.10 2.23
CA ILE A 24 10.23 -11.47 1.94
C ILE A 24 8.70 -11.51 1.92
N ALA A 25 8.04 -10.92 2.92
CA ALA A 25 6.58 -10.90 3.01
C ALA A 25 5.94 -10.18 1.81
N ILE A 26 6.42 -8.97 1.47
CA ILE A 26 5.93 -8.19 0.32
C ILE A 26 6.13 -8.95 -0.99
N LEU A 27 7.33 -9.53 -1.19
CA LEU A 27 7.63 -10.32 -2.37
C LEU A 27 6.72 -11.57 -2.46
N GLY A 28 6.50 -12.24 -1.33
CA GLY A 28 5.60 -13.38 -1.22
C GLY A 28 4.17 -13.02 -1.64
N VAL A 29 3.64 -11.89 -1.17
CA VAL A 29 2.33 -11.38 -1.59
C VAL A 29 2.32 -11.04 -3.09
N GLY A 30 3.36 -10.37 -3.60
CA GLY A 30 3.48 -10.04 -5.02
C GLY A 30 3.49 -11.28 -5.93
N ILE A 31 4.22 -12.32 -5.55
CA ILE A 31 4.25 -13.60 -6.26
C ILE A 31 2.91 -14.34 -6.13
N TRP A 32 2.31 -14.35 -4.94
CA TRP A 32 1.00 -14.98 -4.71
C TRP A 32 -0.07 -14.43 -5.66
N LEU A 33 -0.11 -13.10 -5.83
CA LEU A 33 -1.00 -12.42 -6.78
C LEU A 33 -0.82 -12.88 -8.24
N LYS A 34 0.35 -13.42 -8.60
CA LYS A 34 0.70 -13.87 -9.96
C LYS A 34 0.56 -15.37 -10.18
N VAL A 35 0.64 -16.19 -9.14
CA VAL A 35 0.73 -17.65 -9.25
C VAL A 35 -0.60 -18.35 -8.94
N ASP A 36 -1.46 -17.74 -8.13
CA ASP A 36 -2.75 -18.34 -7.80
C ASP A 36 -3.61 -18.56 -9.07
N LYS A 37 -3.96 -19.81 -9.33
CA LYS A 37 -4.65 -20.23 -10.55
C LYS A 37 -6.06 -19.63 -10.66
N ASN A 38 -6.72 -19.32 -9.56
CA ASN A 38 -8.01 -18.64 -9.58
C ASN A 38 -7.84 -17.19 -10.07
N ILE A 39 -6.75 -16.53 -9.68
CA ILE A 39 -6.39 -15.18 -10.12
C ILE A 39 -5.94 -15.18 -11.59
N VAL A 40 -5.08 -16.13 -11.99
CA VAL A 40 -4.53 -16.23 -13.36
C VAL A 40 -5.57 -16.70 -14.38
N ASN A 41 -6.44 -17.64 -14.02
CA ASN A 41 -7.49 -18.11 -14.94
C ASN A 41 -8.57 -17.04 -15.16
N MET A 42 -8.88 -16.21 -14.15
CA MET A 42 -9.71 -15.02 -14.32
C MET A 42 -9.08 -14.01 -15.30
N GLN A 43 -7.77 -13.75 -15.21
CA GLN A 43 -7.06 -12.87 -16.16
C GLN A 43 -7.13 -13.36 -17.61
N LYS A 44 -7.22 -14.69 -17.84
CA LYS A 44 -7.37 -15.27 -19.18
C LYS A 44 -8.80 -15.21 -19.71
N LEU A 45 -9.81 -15.30 -18.85
CA LEU A 45 -11.22 -15.24 -19.27
C LEU A 45 -11.69 -13.81 -19.61
N ILE A 46 -10.98 -12.78 -19.13
CA ILE A 46 -11.21 -11.37 -19.44
C ILE A 46 -10.61 -10.98 -20.83
N GLN A 47 -9.99 -11.92 -21.56
CA GLN A 47 -9.38 -11.68 -22.88
C GLN A 47 -10.37 -11.58 -24.06
N PHE A 48 -11.54 -10.95 -23.89
CA PHE A 48 -12.20 -10.30 -25.01
C PHE A 48 -11.96 -8.80 -24.92
N ASP A 49 -10.92 -8.41 -25.64
CA ASP A 49 -10.55 -7.05 -26.03
C ASP A 49 -9.86 -6.18 -24.96
N SER A 50 -8.55 -5.97 -25.16
CA SER A 50 -7.62 -5.12 -24.41
C SER A 50 -6.81 -5.79 -23.29
N LYS A 51 -5.49 -5.93 -23.53
CA LYS A 51 -4.45 -6.07 -22.49
C LYS A 51 -4.72 -5.06 -21.38
N ASP A 52 -5.09 -5.52 -20.19
CA ASP A 52 -5.52 -4.64 -19.12
C ASP A 52 -4.40 -4.51 -18.06
N PRO A 53 -3.51 -3.50 -18.19
CA PRO A 53 -2.19 -3.51 -17.57
C PRO A 53 -2.21 -3.28 -16.05
N TYR A 54 -3.29 -2.76 -15.45
CA TYR A 54 -3.21 -2.19 -14.11
C TYR A 54 -3.03 -3.19 -12.95
N LEU A 55 -3.73 -4.34 -12.96
CA LEU A 55 -3.56 -5.36 -11.90
C LEU A 55 -2.25 -6.14 -12.07
N ASP A 56 -1.87 -6.38 -13.32
CA ASP A 56 -0.57 -6.98 -13.65
C ASP A 56 0.57 -6.05 -13.21
N ASN A 57 0.43 -4.75 -13.49
CA ASN A 57 1.36 -3.71 -13.07
C ASN A 57 1.43 -3.61 -11.56
N ALA A 58 0.30 -3.67 -10.83
CA ALA A 58 0.31 -3.62 -9.37
C ALA A 58 1.09 -4.80 -8.76
N ALA A 59 0.87 -6.03 -9.25
CA ALA A 59 1.64 -7.19 -8.78
C ALA A 59 3.13 -7.08 -9.12
N TRP A 60 3.47 -6.61 -10.33
CA TRP A 60 4.86 -6.34 -10.72
C TRP A 60 5.52 -5.25 -9.88
N VAL A 61 4.77 -4.20 -9.51
CA VAL A 61 5.25 -3.15 -8.60
C VAL A 61 5.53 -3.73 -7.20
N LEU A 62 4.63 -4.57 -6.66
CA LEU A 62 4.86 -5.24 -5.36
C LEU A 62 6.10 -6.15 -5.41
N ILE A 63 6.26 -6.94 -6.48
CA ILE A 63 7.44 -7.81 -6.67
C ILE A 63 8.71 -6.96 -6.74
N GLY A 64 8.73 -5.93 -7.59
CA GLY A 64 9.89 -5.05 -7.76
C GLY A 64 10.27 -4.34 -6.47
N PHE A 65 9.27 -3.82 -5.74
CA PHE A 65 9.48 -3.17 -4.44
C PHE A 65 9.96 -4.16 -3.37
N GLY A 66 9.39 -5.37 -3.33
CA GLY A 66 9.83 -6.44 -2.41
C GLY A 66 11.29 -6.83 -2.66
N VAL A 67 11.69 -7.04 -3.92
CA VAL A 67 13.09 -7.31 -4.28
C VAL A 67 14.00 -6.13 -3.89
N PHE A 68 13.58 -4.90 -4.15
CA PHE A 68 14.33 -3.71 -3.78
C PHE A 68 14.57 -3.64 -2.26
N VAL A 69 13.53 -3.84 -1.45
CA VAL A 69 13.63 -3.86 0.02
C VAL A 69 14.56 -4.98 0.50
N LEU A 70 14.50 -6.16 -0.11
CA LEU A 70 15.39 -7.29 0.19
C LEU A 70 16.86 -6.96 -0.12
N LEU A 71 17.13 -6.30 -1.24
CA LEU A 71 18.50 -5.91 -1.61
C LEU A 71 19.06 -4.90 -0.62
N VAL A 72 18.31 -3.85 -0.30
CA VAL A 72 18.75 -2.80 0.65
C VAL A 72 18.94 -3.38 2.05
N GLY A 73 17.97 -4.16 2.54
CA GLY A 73 18.07 -4.84 3.84
C GLY A 73 19.19 -5.88 3.89
N GLY A 74 19.40 -6.62 2.79
CA GLY A 74 20.50 -7.55 2.63
C GLY A 74 21.85 -6.86 2.69
N PHE A 75 22.05 -5.76 1.94
CA PHE A 75 23.27 -4.97 2.01
C PHE A 75 23.51 -4.44 3.43
N GLY A 76 22.49 -3.93 4.11
CA GLY A 76 22.61 -3.47 5.50
C GLY A 76 22.99 -4.57 6.49
N PHE A 77 22.36 -5.75 6.36
CA PHE A 77 22.65 -6.91 7.20
C PHE A 77 24.08 -7.43 6.96
N PHE A 78 24.47 -7.66 5.71
CA PHE A 78 25.83 -8.11 5.37
C PHE A 78 26.89 -7.06 5.72
N ALA A 79 26.60 -5.76 5.53
CA ALA A 79 27.50 -4.69 5.95
C ALA A 79 27.77 -4.71 7.46
N ALA A 80 26.72 -4.94 8.27
CA ALA A 80 26.86 -4.96 9.73
C ALA A 80 27.60 -6.21 10.24
N VAL A 81 27.37 -7.37 9.63
CA VAL A 81 27.99 -8.65 10.03
C VAL A 81 29.41 -8.79 9.52
N THR A 82 29.62 -8.58 8.22
CA THR A 82 30.92 -8.87 7.56
C THR A 82 31.91 -7.71 7.67
N GLN A 83 31.43 -6.49 7.96
CA GLN A 83 32.22 -5.26 7.90
C GLN A 83 32.97 -5.02 6.57
N ASN A 84 32.53 -5.68 5.49
CA ASN A 84 33.13 -5.49 4.18
C ASN A 84 32.73 -4.11 3.64
N LYS A 85 33.75 -3.32 3.24
CA LYS A 85 33.59 -1.96 2.69
C LYS A 85 32.64 -1.92 1.50
N PHE A 86 32.62 -2.96 0.66
CA PHE A 86 31.73 -3.04 -0.51
C PHE A 86 30.25 -3.02 -0.09
N PHE A 87 29.82 -3.94 0.77
CA PHE A 87 28.43 -4.01 1.23
C PHE A 87 28.02 -2.74 1.97
N LEU A 88 28.96 -2.14 2.70
CA LEU A 88 28.71 -0.94 3.47
C LEU A 88 28.54 0.30 2.58
N VAL A 89 29.34 0.45 1.51
CA VAL A 89 29.14 1.48 0.47
C VAL A 89 27.81 1.27 -0.25
N MET A 90 27.47 0.04 -0.62
CA MET A 90 26.19 -0.27 -1.28
C MET A 90 24.99 0.09 -0.39
N TYR A 91 25.07 -0.21 0.91
CA TYR A 91 24.02 0.14 1.86
C TYR A 91 23.86 1.65 2.01
N ILE A 92 24.95 2.39 2.26
CA ILE A 92 24.93 3.85 2.40
C ILE A 92 24.43 4.51 1.12
N GLY A 93 24.94 4.08 -0.05
CA GLY A 93 24.52 4.60 -1.34
C GLY A 93 23.03 4.38 -1.59
N SER A 94 22.50 3.21 -1.24
CA SER A 94 21.07 2.92 -1.33
C SER A 94 20.23 3.85 -0.46
N LEU A 95 20.63 4.09 0.79
CA LEU A 95 19.92 5.01 1.68
C LEU A 95 19.93 6.46 1.16
N VAL A 96 21.05 6.92 0.60
CA VAL A 96 21.14 8.26 0.00
C VAL A 96 20.22 8.38 -1.21
N ILE A 97 20.19 7.38 -2.10
CA ILE A 97 19.30 7.38 -3.27
C ILE A 97 17.83 7.39 -2.82
N ILE A 98 17.47 6.59 -1.82
CA ILE A 98 16.10 6.58 -1.26
C ILE A 98 15.75 7.96 -0.70
N PHE A 99 16.62 8.56 0.10
CA PHE A 99 16.39 9.88 0.68
C PHE A 99 16.17 10.97 -0.38
N LEU A 100 16.97 10.97 -1.45
CA LEU A 100 16.78 11.87 -2.58
C LEU A 100 15.45 11.62 -3.30
N GLY A 101 15.06 10.35 -3.44
CA GLY A 101 13.76 9.94 -3.98
C GLY A 101 12.58 10.41 -3.13
N GLU A 102 12.68 10.30 -1.80
CA GLU A 102 11.66 10.77 -0.86
C GLU A 102 11.51 12.29 -0.89
N LEU A 103 12.62 13.03 -0.91
CA LEU A 103 12.61 14.47 -1.06
C LEU A 103 12.00 14.88 -2.41
N GLY A 104 12.45 14.26 -3.50
CA GLY A 104 11.92 14.52 -4.84
C GLY A 104 10.42 14.23 -4.93
N GLY A 105 10.00 13.05 -4.46
CA GLY A 105 8.61 12.64 -4.44
C GLY A 105 7.74 13.56 -3.58
N GLY A 106 8.23 13.98 -2.41
CA GLY A 106 7.55 14.94 -1.54
C GLY A 106 7.37 16.30 -2.20
N ILE A 107 8.41 16.82 -2.87
CA ILE A 107 8.34 18.09 -3.62
C ILE A 107 7.35 17.97 -4.78
N THR A 108 7.45 16.91 -5.59
CA THR A 108 6.54 16.67 -6.73
C THR A 108 5.09 16.57 -6.25
N ALA A 109 4.82 15.82 -5.17
CA ALA A 109 3.47 15.69 -4.62
C ALA A 109 2.92 17.03 -4.09
N ALA A 110 3.78 17.88 -3.53
CA ALA A 110 3.40 19.21 -3.05
C ALA A 110 3.11 20.19 -4.21
N VAL A 111 3.98 20.21 -5.24
CA VAL A 111 3.86 21.12 -6.38
C VAL A 111 2.72 20.71 -7.31
N PHE A 112 2.58 19.42 -7.61
CA PHE A 112 1.62 18.90 -8.57
C PHE A 112 0.41 18.26 -7.90
N LYS A 113 -0.05 18.83 -6.78
CA LYS A 113 -1.14 18.27 -5.97
C LYS A 113 -2.40 17.94 -6.78
N SER A 114 -2.82 18.81 -7.71
CA SER A 114 -4.01 18.56 -8.55
C SER A 114 -3.84 17.30 -9.41
N GLN A 115 -2.67 17.12 -10.02
CA GLN A 115 -2.39 15.98 -10.89
C GLN A 115 -2.32 14.68 -10.09
N VAL A 116 -1.80 14.75 -8.86
CA VAL A 116 -1.85 13.63 -7.91
C VAL A 116 -3.30 13.29 -7.55
N GLU A 117 -4.12 14.29 -7.21
CA GLU A 117 -5.56 14.11 -6.92
C GLU A 117 -6.28 13.45 -8.12
N ASP A 118 -6.14 13.99 -9.34
CA ASP A 118 -6.76 13.44 -10.56
C ASP A 118 -6.26 12.03 -10.91
N GLY A 119 -4.96 11.79 -10.74
CA GLY A 119 -4.34 10.49 -10.95
C GLY A 119 -4.89 9.44 -9.98
N MET A 120 -5.07 9.81 -8.71
CA MET A 120 -5.69 8.95 -7.71
C MET A 120 -7.14 8.61 -8.07
N GLU A 121 -7.95 9.61 -8.43
CA GLU A 121 -9.34 9.40 -8.85
C GLU A 121 -9.42 8.42 -10.03
N THR A 122 -8.52 8.58 -11.00
CA THR A 122 -8.42 7.73 -12.18
C THR A 122 -8.05 6.30 -11.81
N ILE A 123 -7.06 6.11 -10.93
CA ILE A 123 -6.64 4.79 -10.47
C ILE A 123 -7.77 4.08 -9.72
N LEU A 124 -8.43 4.77 -8.76
CA LEU A 124 -9.57 4.20 -8.03
C LEU A 124 -10.71 3.83 -8.98
N SER A 125 -11.09 4.73 -9.88
CA SER A 125 -12.17 4.49 -10.83
C SER A 125 -11.87 3.31 -11.77
N ASN A 126 -10.65 3.22 -12.29
CA ASN A 126 -10.26 2.13 -13.20
C ASN A 126 -10.13 0.78 -12.47
N THR A 127 -9.67 0.79 -11.22
CA THR A 127 -9.60 -0.44 -10.41
C THR A 127 -11.00 -0.92 -10.02
N PHE A 128 -11.93 0.00 -9.75
CA PHE A 128 -13.31 -0.32 -9.40
C PHE A 128 -14.08 -0.99 -10.55
N LYS A 129 -13.80 -0.65 -11.81
CA LYS A 129 -14.39 -1.33 -12.99
C LYS A 129 -14.17 -2.85 -12.99
N LYS A 130 -13.14 -3.33 -12.27
CA LYS A 130 -12.79 -4.75 -12.17
C LYS A 130 -13.45 -5.46 -10.98
N TYR A 131 -14.28 -4.76 -10.19
CA TYR A 131 -14.97 -5.28 -9.03
C TYR A 131 -15.73 -6.59 -9.36
N ASN A 132 -16.54 -6.60 -10.41
CA ASN A 132 -17.32 -7.78 -10.81
C ASN A 132 -16.51 -8.92 -11.45
N ASN A 133 -15.28 -8.62 -11.87
CA ASN A 133 -14.48 -9.54 -12.69
C ASN A 133 -13.45 -10.30 -11.85
N SER A 134 -13.28 -9.96 -10.58
CA SER A 134 -12.30 -10.60 -9.70
C SER A 134 -12.78 -10.57 -8.25
N SER A 135 -12.97 -11.74 -7.67
CA SER A 135 -13.35 -11.90 -6.26
C SER A 135 -12.32 -11.25 -5.32
N LEU A 136 -11.02 -11.35 -5.65
CA LEU A 136 -9.96 -10.68 -4.87
C LEU A 136 -10.11 -9.15 -4.90
N VAL A 137 -10.39 -8.59 -6.08
CA VAL A 137 -10.60 -7.14 -6.24
C VAL A 137 -11.87 -6.71 -5.52
N ALA A 138 -12.95 -7.50 -5.61
CA ALA A 138 -14.18 -7.28 -4.86
C ALA A 138 -13.92 -7.26 -3.34
N THR A 139 -13.25 -8.28 -2.79
CA THR A 139 -12.88 -8.33 -1.36
C THR A 139 -12.04 -7.13 -0.94
N ALA A 140 -11.05 -6.73 -1.74
CA ALA A 140 -10.21 -5.56 -1.44
C ALA A 140 -11.04 -4.27 -1.43
N TRP A 141 -11.97 -4.12 -2.38
CA TRP A 141 -12.88 -2.98 -2.41
C TRP A 141 -13.86 -2.99 -1.25
N ASP A 142 -14.41 -4.14 -0.86
CA ASP A 142 -15.33 -4.25 0.27
C ASP A 142 -14.64 -3.84 1.56
N PHE A 143 -13.38 -4.25 1.75
CA PHE A 143 -12.54 -3.78 2.85
C PHE A 143 -12.33 -2.26 2.81
N ILE A 144 -11.99 -1.70 1.64
CA ILE A 144 -11.81 -0.25 1.47
C ILE A 144 -13.09 0.52 1.83
N GLN A 145 -14.25 0.04 1.38
CA GLN A 145 -15.55 0.66 1.64
C GLN A 145 -15.95 0.65 3.12
N VAL A 146 -15.63 -0.43 3.83
CA VAL A 146 -15.78 -0.52 5.28
C VAL A 146 -14.81 0.46 5.96
N TRP A 147 -13.51 0.34 5.65
CA TRP A 147 -12.45 1.13 6.27
C TRP A 147 -12.63 2.64 6.08
N LEU A 148 -12.94 3.07 4.86
CA LEU A 148 -13.12 4.48 4.51
C LEU A 148 -14.55 4.99 4.74
N THR A 149 -15.50 4.09 5.08
CA THR A 149 -16.92 4.45 5.24
C THR A 149 -17.48 5.14 3.99
N CYS A 150 -17.30 4.48 2.85
CA CYS A 150 -17.70 4.96 1.52
C CYS A 150 -18.36 3.85 0.71
N CYS A 151 -18.85 4.19 -0.50
CA CYS A 151 -19.39 3.22 -1.45
C CYS A 151 -19.02 3.63 -2.88
N GLY A 152 -18.53 2.67 -3.67
CA GLY A 152 -18.02 2.92 -5.03
C GLY A 152 -16.78 3.81 -5.08
N ALA A 153 -16.23 4.01 -6.28
CA ALA A 153 -15.07 4.88 -6.46
C ALA A 153 -15.44 6.36 -6.23
N LYS A 154 -16.47 6.83 -6.94
CA LYS A 154 -17.06 8.17 -6.87
C LYS A 154 -18.39 8.18 -6.12
N GLY A 155 -19.09 7.04 -6.08
CA GLY A 155 -20.31 6.89 -5.31
C GLY A 155 -20.98 5.55 -5.55
N TYR A 156 -22.05 5.29 -4.81
CA TYR A 156 -22.77 4.03 -4.87
C TYR A 156 -23.41 3.73 -6.24
N LEU A 157 -23.61 4.74 -7.08
CA LEU A 157 -24.11 4.60 -8.45
C LEU A 157 -23.06 4.00 -9.42
N ASP A 158 -21.81 3.85 -9.00
CA ASP A 158 -20.79 3.17 -9.80
C ASP A 158 -21.09 1.67 -9.97
N TYR A 159 -21.91 1.10 -9.08
CA TYR A 159 -22.39 -0.27 -9.18
C TYR A 159 -23.46 -0.39 -10.29
N PRO A 160 -23.24 -1.21 -11.33
CA PRO A 160 -24.25 -1.39 -12.38
C PRO A 160 -25.47 -2.16 -11.84
N ALA A 161 -26.65 -1.87 -12.40
CA ALA A 161 -27.93 -2.43 -11.95
C ALA A 161 -28.04 -3.98 -12.05
N ASN A 162 -27.14 -4.63 -12.78
CA ASN A 162 -27.11 -6.07 -13.06
C ASN A 162 -25.82 -6.76 -12.58
N ASN A 163 -25.28 -6.35 -11.42
CA ASN A 163 -24.08 -6.95 -10.83
C ASN A 163 -24.19 -8.47 -10.62
N VAL A 164 -23.42 -9.22 -11.39
CA VAL A 164 -23.37 -10.70 -11.33
C VAL A 164 -22.69 -11.20 -10.05
N SER A 165 -21.80 -10.39 -9.46
CA SER A 165 -21.12 -10.70 -8.20
C SER A 165 -21.98 -10.45 -6.96
N LEU A 166 -23.15 -9.81 -7.12
CA LEU A 166 -24.13 -9.62 -6.06
C LEU A 166 -25.23 -10.67 -6.21
N ALA A 167 -25.79 -11.13 -5.09
CA ALA A 167 -26.94 -12.04 -5.15
C ALA A 167 -28.07 -11.40 -5.98
N LYS A 168 -28.76 -12.18 -6.82
CA LYS A 168 -29.93 -11.73 -7.59
C LYS A 168 -30.86 -10.97 -6.63
N ASN A 169 -30.98 -9.65 -6.81
CA ASN A 169 -31.76 -8.66 -6.03
C ASN A 169 -30.97 -7.59 -5.28
N TYR A 170 -29.64 -7.62 -5.26
CA TYR A 170 -28.82 -6.60 -4.60
C TYR A 170 -28.23 -5.60 -5.60
N THR A 171 -28.31 -4.32 -5.29
CA THR A 171 -27.79 -3.22 -6.13
C THR A 171 -26.39 -2.81 -5.72
N VAL A 172 -26.06 -2.93 -4.42
CA VAL A 172 -24.74 -2.65 -3.85
C VAL A 172 -24.31 -3.79 -2.91
N PRO A 173 -23.02 -3.95 -2.61
CA PRO A 173 -22.56 -4.90 -1.59
C PRO A 173 -22.89 -4.41 -0.18
N ILE A 174 -22.91 -5.34 0.78
CA ILE A 174 -23.15 -5.05 2.20
C ILE A 174 -22.13 -4.04 2.76
N SER A 175 -20.91 -4.00 2.21
CA SER A 175 -19.87 -3.03 2.58
C SER A 175 -20.27 -1.57 2.34
N CYS A 176 -21.20 -1.30 1.43
CA CYS A 176 -21.78 0.03 1.17
C CYS A 176 -22.83 0.45 2.23
N CYS A 177 -23.36 -0.51 2.99
CA CYS A 177 -24.34 -0.21 4.01
C CYS A 177 -23.67 0.30 5.28
N VAL A 178 -24.42 1.09 6.06
CA VAL A 178 -23.98 1.50 7.41
C VAL A 178 -24.06 0.29 8.33
N LEU A 179 -22.92 -0.06 8.92
CA LEU A 179 -22.78 -1.25 9.75
C LEU A 179 -23.26 -0.98 11.19
N SER A 180 -23.82 -2.01 11.81
CA SER A 180 -24.27 -2.02 13.21
C SER A 180 -23.14 -2.37 14.17
N ASN A 181 -22.12 -3.06 13.68
CA ASN A 181 -20.91 -3.43 14.38
C ASN A 181 -19.70 -2.91 13.59
N ASN A 182 -18.61 -2.62 14.31
CA ASN A 182 -17.32 -2.26 13.69
C ASN A 182 -16.43 -3.49 13.48
N ASP A 183 -17.04 -4.68 13.39
CA ASP A 183 -16.33 -5.94 13.22
C ASP A 183 -15.92 -6.10 11.75
N PRO A 184 -14.62 -6.10 11.42
CA PRO A 184 -14.15 -6.27 10.05
C PRO A 184 -14.29 -7.71 9.54
N GLU A 185 -14.41 -8.69 10.43
CA GLU A 185 -14.50 -10.12 10.08
C GLU A 185 -15.96 -10.55 9.82
N ASP A 186 -16.94 -9.88 10.44
CA ASP A 186 -18.39 -10.11 10.23
C ASP A 186 -19.17 -8.77 10.18
N PRO A 187 -19.03 -7.99 9.09
CA PRO A 187 -19.72 -6.71 8.96
C PRO A 187 -21.23 -6.91 8.80
N LYS A 188 -21.99 -6.52 9.82
CA LYS A 188 -23.46 -6.61 9.82
C LYS A 188 -24.09 -5.25 9.54
N PRO A 189 -24.89 -5.11 8.47
CA PRO A 189 -25.59 -3.86 8.19
C PRO A 189 -26.64 -3.59 9.28
N LYS A 190 -26.83 -2.33 9.67
CA LYS A 190 -27.91 -1.92 10.60
C LYS A 190 -29.29 -2.32 10.08
N ASN A 191 -29.50 -2.13 8.78
CA ASN A 191 -30.70 -2.58 8.10
C ASN A 191 -30.39 -2.77 6.60
N GLU A 192 -30.20 -4.02 6.22
CA GLU A 192 -29.88 -4.42 4.84
C GLU A 192 -31.01 -4.07 3.87
N THR A 193 -32.26 -4.31 4.26
CA THR A 193 -33.43 -4.06 3.41
C THR A 193 -33.61 -2.58 3.09
N ILE A 194 -33.41 -1.69 4.08
CA ILE A 194 -33.50 -0.24 3.88
C ILE A 194 -32.31 0.24 3.02
N CYS A 195 -31.09 -0.23 3.30
CA CYS A 195 -29.91 0.08 2.51
C CYS A 195 -30.12 -0.24 1.01
N GLU A 196 -30.59 -1.45 0.71
CA GLU A 196 -30.91 -1.85 -0.66
C GLU A 196 -32.05 -1.02 -1.27
N SER A 197 -33.06 -0.67 -0.48
CA SER A 197 -34.16 0.17 -0.95
C SER A 197 -33.70 1.59 -1.28
N ASP A 198 -32.76 2.14 -0.50
CA ASP A 198 -32.19 3.47 -0.71
C ASP A 198 -31.30 3.48 -1.96
N ALA A 199 -30.51 2.42 -2.17
CA ALA A 199 -29.69 2.24 -3.37
C ALA A 199 -30.55 2.14 -4.64
N LYS A 200 -31.65 1.37 -4.60
CA LYS A 200 -32.56 1.20 -5.76
C LYS A 200 -33.37 2.45 -6.11
N LYS A 201 -33.89 3.15 -5.09
CA LYS A 201 -34.79 4.29 -5.29
C LYS A 201 -34.06 5.63 -5.35
N ASN A 202 -32.73 5.63 -5.24
CA ASN A 202 -31.92 6.85 -5.03
C ASN A 202 -32.53 7.71 -3.90
N ASN A 203 -33.03 7.04 -2.86
CA ASN A 203 -33.73 7.72 -1.78
C ASN A 203 -32.70 8.27 -0.80
N THR A 204 -32.68 9.59 -0.64
CA THR A 204 -31.70 10.27 0.24
C THR A 204 -32.18 10.39 1.68
N ARG A 205 -33.41 9.97 2.00
CA ARG A 205 -34.04 10.21 3.30
C ARG A 205 -33.47 9.44 4.48
N ASN A 206 -32.88 8.27 4.25
CA ASN A 206 -32.34 7.46 5.34
C ASN A 206 -30.80 7.37 5.27
N ASP A 207 -30.18 7.25 6.44
CA ASP A 207 -28.72 7.17 6.64
C ASP A 207 -28.22 5.71 6.73
N TYR A 208 -28.87 4.77 6.03
CA TYR A 208 -28.46 3.36 6.01
C TYR A 208 -27.50 3.01 4.87
N LEU A 209 -27.36 3.89 3.87
CA LEU A 209 -26.45 3.75 2.72
C LEU A 209 -25.34 4.80 2.78
N LYS A 210 -24.09 4.36 2.61
CA LYS A 210 -22.94 5.26 2.45
C LYS A 210 -22.98 5.87 1.04
N LYS A 211 -23.38 7.13 0.93
CA LYS A 211 -23.56 7.80 -0.38
C LYS A 211 -22.25 8.32 -0.99
N LYS A 212 -21.26 8.60 -0.13
CA LYS A 212 -19.99 9.23 -0.51
C LYS A 212 -19.06 8.24 -1.20
N GLY A 213 -18.42 8.66 -2.28
CA GLY A 213 -17.38 7.90 -2.97
C GLY A 213 -16.14 7.66 -2.11
N CYS A 214 -15.44 6.56 -2.40
CA CYS A 214 -14.21 6.22 -1.71
C CYS A 214 -13.04 7.15 -2.05
N TYR A 215 -13.01 7.74 -3.24
CA TYR A 215 -12.03 8.76 -3.58
C TYR A 215 -12.13 9.98 -2.66
N ASP A 216 -13.33 10.58 -2.55
CA ASP A 216 -13.53 11.74 -1.69
C ASP A 216 -13.33 11.41 -0.21
N SER A 217 -13.76 10.23 0.22
CA SER A 217 -13.57 9.77 1.60
C SER A 217 -12.10 9.56 1.93
N PHE A 218 -11.33 8.98 1.00
CA PHE A 218 -9.89 8.82 1.12
C PHE A 218 -9.18 10.17 1.19
N ARG A 219 -9.53 11.10 0.29
CA ARG A 219 -9.00 12.47 0.27
C ARG A 219 -9.24 13.19 1.59
N ASP A 220 -10.44 13.09 2.14
CA ASP A 220 -10.78 13.74 3.40
C ASP A 220 -10.05 13.10 4.58
N LYS A 221 -9.86 11.78 4.57
CA LYS A 221 -8.99 11.11 5.57
C LYS A 221 -7.54 11.54 5.46
N ILE A 222 -7.00 11.70 4.26
CA ILE A 222 -5.65 12.26 4.08
C ILE A 222 -5.58 13.66 4.66
N LYS A 223 -6.56 14.54 4.34
CA LYS A 223 -6.57 15.92 4.83
C LYS A 223 -6.68 15.97 6.36
N SER A 224 -7.53 15.14 6.98
CA SER A 224 -7.70 15.09 8.43
C SER A 224 -6.47 14.54 9.16
N HIS A 225 -5.68 13.69 8.49
CA HIS A 225 -4.51 13.03 9.07
C HIS A 225 -3.19 13.50 8.46
N LEU A 226 -3.20 14.62 7.74
CA LEU A 226 -2.06 15.14 7.01
C LEU A 226 -0.85 15.38 7.92
N GLY A 227 -1.09 15.87 9.14
CA GLY A 227 -0.03 16.05 10.15
C GLY A 227 0.66 14.73 10.54
N MET A 228 -0.10 13.65 10.71
CA MET A 228 0.48 12.33 11.01
C MET A 228 1.28 11.78 9.83
N ILE A 229 0.78 11.95 8.61
CA ILE A 229 1.47 11.52 7.39
C ILE A 229 2.81 12.24 7.24
N ILE A 230 2.83 13.57 7.41
CA ILE A 230 4.07 14.36 7.39
C ILE A 230 5.00 13.91 8.52
N GLY A 231 4.49 13.66 9.73
CA GLY A 231 5.27 13.16 10.85
C GLY A 231 5.95 11.83 10.56
N VAL A 232 5.23 10.87 9.96
CA VAL A 232 5.78 9.57 9.53
C VAL A 232 6.87 9.78 8.48
N ALA A 233 6.65 10.64 7.48
CA ALA A 233 7.64 10.93 6.44
C ALA A 233 8.94 11.51 7.02
N ILE A 234 8.84 12.48 7.94
CA ILE A 234 10.01 13.04 8.64
C ILE A 234 10.70 11.97 9.50
N GLY A 235 9.92 11.11 10.18
CA GLY A 235 10.45 9.98 10.96
C GLY A 235 11.27 9.03 10.10
N ILE A 236 10.76 8.64 8.93
CA ILE A 236 11.46 7.78 7.97
C ILE A 236 12.78 8.46 7.52
N ALA A 237 12.72 9.74 7.14
CA ALA A 237 13.91 10.50 6.74
C ALA A 237 14.98 10.55 7.85
N MET A 238 14.59 10.78 9.11
CA MET A 238 15.52 10.76 10.24
C MET A 238 16.15 9.39 10.46
N ILE A 239 15.37 8.31 10.35
CA ILE A 239 15.87 6.94 10.48
C ILE A 239 16.88 6.62 9.37
N GLN A 240 16.64 7.07 8.14
CA GLN A 240 17.59 6.91 7.04
C GLN A 240 18.90 7.66 7.29
N LEU A 241 18.82 8.91 7.74
CA LEU A 241 20.01 9.70 8.09
C LEU A 241 20.81 9.06 9.22
N LEU A 242 20.14 8.46 10.22
CA LEU A 242 20.79 7.67 11.26
C LEU A 242 21.50 6.45 10.65
N GLY A 243 20.84 5.72 9.74
CA GLY A 243 21.44 4.58 9.03
C GLY A 243 22.70 4.97 8.24
N VAL A 244 22.65 6.10 7.52
CA VAL A 244 23.81 6.67 6.81
C VAL A 244 24.92 7.04 7.79
N PHE A 245 24.59 7.75 8.87
CA PHE A 245 25.56 8.16 9.88
C PHE A 245 26.28 6.95 10.51
N LEU A 246 25.52 5.95 10.96
CA LEU A 246 26.05 4.72 11.53
C LEU A 246 26.87 3.92 10.51
N GLY A 247 26.40 3.86 9.26
CA GLY A 247 27.15 3.31 8.14
C GLY A 247 28.50 4.00 7.98
N CYS A 248 28.54 5.32 7.86
CA CYS A 248 29.77 6.09 7.73
C CYS A 248 30.74 5.89 8.90
N CYS A 249 30.24 5.80 10.14
CA CYS A 249 31.05 5.47 11.30
C CYS A 249 31.71 4.08 11.18
N LEU A 250 30.96 3.09 10.71
CA LEU A 250 31.48 1.74 10.46
C LEU A 250 32.44 1.70 9.25
N PHE A 251 32.22 2.52 8.22
CA PHE A 251 33.12 2.65 7.07
C PHE A 251 34.52 3.12 7.49
N LYS A 252 34.58 4.25 8.21
CA LYS A 252 35.84 4.85 8.66
C LYS A 252 36.66 3.86 9.49
N LYS A 253 36.01 3.17 10.42
CA LYS A 253 36.68 2.18 11.26
C LYS A 253 37.22 0.98 10.47
N SER A 254 36.49 0.52 9.45
CA SER A 254 36.97 -0.56 8.58
C SER A 254 38.16 -0.11 7.72
N GLY A 255 38.32 1.20 7.51
CA GLY A 255 39.52 1.83 6.94
C GLY A 255 40.75 1.69 7.84
N ASP A 256 40.60 1.97 9.14
CA ASP A 256 41.71 1.96 10.10
C ASP A 256 42.31 0.57 10.35
N VAL A 257 41.56 -0.51 10.12
CA VAL A 257 42.02 -1.90 10.32
C VAL A 257 42.88 -2.40 9.15
N ASP A 258 42.70 -1.87 7.94
CA ASP A 258 43.52 -2.26 6.77
C ASP A 258 44.88 -1.53 6.72
N VAL A 259 45.14 -0.60 7.65
CA VAL A 259 46.37 0.22 7.71
C VAL A 259 47.27 -0.16 8.90
N MET A 260 46.86 -1.15 9.71
CA MET A 260 47.70 -1.79 10.76
C MET A 260 48.09 -3.20 10.34
#